data_AF-A0A1C0SFI7-F1
#
_entry.id   AF-A0A1C0SFI7-F1
#
_cell.length_a   1.000
_cell.length_b   1.000
_cell.length_c   1.000
_cell.angle_alpha   90.00
_cell.angle_beta   90.00
_cell.angle_gamma   90.00
#
_symmetry.space_group_name_H-M   'P 1'
#
loop_
_entity.id
_entity.type
_entity.pdbx_description
1 polymer ?
#
loop_
_entity_poly.entity_id
_entity_poly.type
_entity_poly.pdbx_seq_one_letter_code
_entity_poly.pdbx_strand_id
1 'polypeptide(L)'
;MKDDIRSGCPINLSLEVFGDKWSLLIIRDMIFGGKRHFRELLRSQEGISSNILADRLKMLVEQGMLTKADDPSHKQKAIYSLTEMTIALVPIMAQLGAWGRRYLPVSEELSIRAELMEDGGPPLWDRFMEELRHAHLGAPLDGPPRVRATLQAAYEEVVARKARERAIA
;
A
#
# COMPACT_ATOMS: atom_id res chain seq x y z
N MET A 1 -14.14 -7.45 -21.46
CA MET A 1 -14.49 -6.26 -22.27
C MET A 1 -13.20 -5.65 -22.75
N LYS A 2 -12.94 -5.68 -24.07
CA LYS A 2 -11.95 -4.80 -24.70
C LYS A 2 -12.59 -3.43 -24.78
N ASP A 3 -12.69 -2.74 -23.64
CA ASP A 3 -13.27 -1.40 -23.64
C ASP A 3 -12.19 -0.40 -24.01
N ASP A 4 -12.45 0.23 -25.15
CA ASP A 4 -12.00 1.53 -25.63
C ASP A 4 -10.87 2.17 -24.81
N ILE A 5 -9.63 1.89 -25.20
CA ILE A 5 -8.47 2.65 -24.73
C ILE A 5 -8.71 4.11 -25.12
N ARG A 6 -9.18 4.93 -24.17
CA ARG A 6 -9.54 6.34 -24.39
C ARG A 6 -8.40 7.12 -25.06
N SER A 7 -7.16 6.78 -24.71
CA SER A 7 -5.96 7.25 -25.39
C SER A 7 -4.76 6.34 -25.11
N GLY A 8 -3.78 6.33 -26.02
CA GLY A 8 -2.48 5.69 -25.80
C GLY A 8 -1.56 6.45 -24.84
N CYS A 9 -2.05 7.46 -24.13
CA CYS A 9 -1.26 8.20 -23.14
C CYS A 9 -0.94 7.32 -21.93
N PRO A 10 0.34 7.14 -21.54
CA PRO A 10 0.71 6.28 -20.41
C PRO A 10 0.08 6.68 -19.07
N ILE A 11 -0.14 7.98 -18.85
CA ILE A 11 -0.83 8.49 -17.65
C ILE A 11 -2.28 8.04 -17.66
N ASN A 12 -2.99 8.21 -18.78
CA ASN A 12 -4.38 7.76 -18.91
C ASN A 12 -4.48 6.24 -18.68
N LEU A 13 -3.62 5.46 -19.33
CA LEU A 13 -3.61 4.00 -19.17
C LEU A 13 -3.38 3.58 -17.70
N SER A 14 -2.51 4.30 -16.98
CA SER A 14 -2.32 4.06 -15.54
C SER A 14 -3.57 4.37 -14.72
N LEU A 15 -4.29 5.44 -15.05
CA LEU A 15 -5.54 5.82 -14.40
C LEU A 15 -6.69 4.85 -14.69
N GLU A 16 -6.75 4.26 -15.87
CA GLU A 16 -7.73 3.20 -16.18
C GLU A 16 -7.48 1.92 -15.34
N VAL A 17 -6.25 1.71 -14.85
CA VAL A 17 -5.89 0.55 -14.02
C VAL A 17 -6.14 0.82 -12.53
N PHE A 18 -5.68 1.95 -12.00
CA PHE A 18 -5.72 2.23 -10.54
C PHE A 18 -6.20 3.64 -10.16
N GLY A 19 -6.72 4.41 -11.11
CA GLY A 19 -7.17 5.80 -10.91
C GLY A 19 -8.53 5.95 -10.21
N ASP A 20 -9.04 4.90 -9.57
CA ASP A 20 -10.26 4.96 -8.76
C ASP A 20 -9.96 5.23 -7.27
N LYS A 21 -11.02 5.53 -6.50
CA LYS A 21 -10.93 5.92 -5.09
C LYS A 21 -10.25 4.86 -4.19
N TRP A 22 -10.31 3.57 -4.54
CA TRP A 22 -9.98 2.48 -3.62
C TRP A 22 -8.69 1.74 -3.97
N SER A 23 -8.31 1.63 -5.25
CA SER A 23 -7.17 0.81 -5.67
C SER A 23 -5.87 1.18 -4.97
N LEU A 24 -5.51 2.47 -4.97
CA LEU A 24 -4.29 2.92 -4.28
C LEU A 24 -4.39 2.83 -2.75
N LEU A 25 -5.60 2.87 -2.16
CA LEU A 25 -5.76 2.67 -0.71
C LEU A 25 -5.56 1.20 -0.31
N ILE A 26 -6.05 0.26 -1.12
CA ILE A 26 -5.79 -1.17 -0.96
C ILE A 26 -4.29 -1.44 -1.10
N ILE A 27 -3.67 -0.91 -2.17
CA ILE A 27 -2.23 -1.08 -2.43
C ILE A 27 -1.40 -0.45 -1.30
N ARG A 28 -1.77 0.75 -0.81
CA ARG A 28 -1.13 1.39 0.35
C ARG A 28 -1.13 0.45 1.56
N ASP A 29 -2.26 -0.15 1.86
CA ASP A 29 -2.39 -1.03 3.03
C ASP A 29 -1.61 -2.33 2.90
N MET A 30 -1.46 -2.85 1.69
CA MET A 30 -0.59 -4.00 1.41
C MET A 30 0.89 -3.61 1.53
N ILE A 31 1.31 -2.49 0.95
CA ILE A 31 2.70 -2.01 0.95
C ILE A 31 3.13 -1.65 2.39
N PHE A 32 2.44 -0.71 3.02
CA PHE A 32 2.87 -0.14 4.31
C PHE A 32 2.35 -0.92 5.51
N GLY A 33 1.15 -1.48 5.40
CA GLY A 33 0.51 -2.25 6.47
C GLY A 33 0.81 -3.75 6.42
N GLY A 34 1.39 -4.25 5.33
CA GLY A 34 1.67 -5.68 5.14
C GLY A 34 0.41 -6.55 5.08
N LYS A 35 -0.78 -5.96 4.88
CA LYS A 35 -2.06 -6.69 4.87
C LYS A 35 -2.12 -7.59 3.64
N ARG A 36 -2.53 -8.84 3.80
CA ARG A 36 -2.59 -9.82 2.70
C ARG A 36 -3.88 -10.61 2.66
N HIS A 37 -4.73 -10.50 3.68
CA HIS A 37 -6.00 -11.17 3.75
C HIS A 37 -7.16 -10.20 3.64
N PHE A 38 -8.26 -10.67 3.06
CA PHE A 38 -9.48 -9.88 2.87
C PHE A 38 -9.97 -9.21 4.16
N ARG A 39 -9.99 -9.94 5.28
CA ARG A 39 -10.47 -9.40 6.57
C ARG A 39 -9.57 -8.30 7.14
N GLU A 40 -8.28 -8.32 6.82
CA GLU A 40 -7.35 -7.27 7.25
C GLU A 40 -7.61 -6.00 6.44
N LEU A 41 -7.75 -6.14 5.13
CA LEU A 41 -8.06 -5.03 4.21
C LEU A 41 -9.47 -4.46 4.44
N LEU A 42 -10.42 -5.27 4.89
CA LEU A 42 -11.76 -4.79 5.24
C LEU A 42 -11.76 -3.92 6.50
N ARG A 43 -10.78 -4.11 7.39
CA ARG A 43 -10.64 -3.36 8.66
C ARG A 43 -9.85 -2.06 8.50
N SER A 44 -9.66 -1.60 7.26
CA SER A 44 -8.99 -0.32 6.98
C SER A 44 -9.80 0.87 7.47
N GLN A 45 -9.08 1.93 7.85
CA GLN A 45 -9.65 3.11 8.52
C GLN A 45 -10.71 3.82 7.66
N GLU A 46 -10.57 3.81 6.33
CA GLU A 46 -11.47 4.48 5.40
C GLU A 46 -12.83 3.78 5.21
N GLY A 47 -13.02 2.59 5.79
CA GLY A 47 -14.32 1.93 5.82
C GLY A 47 -14.84 1.47 4.46
N ILE A 48 -13.99 0.81 3.66
CA ILE A 48 -14.42 0.18 2.40
C ILE A 48 -15.48 -0.90 2.67
N SER A 49 -16.55 -0.94 1.87
CA SER A 49 -17.56 -1.98 2.01
C SER A 49 -17.05 -3.31 1.44
N SER A 50 -17.58 -4.42 1.97
CA SER A 50 -17.15 -5.78 1.60
C SER A 50 -17.29 -6.07 0.10
N ASN A 51 -18.41 -5.67 -0.51
CA ASN A 51 -18.65 -5.85 -1.94
C ASN A 51 -17.65 -5.07 -2.80
N ILE A 52 -17.42 -3.78 -2.49
CA ILE A 52 -16.48 -2.93 -3.22
C ILE A 52 -15.04 -3.44 -3.07
N LEU A 53 -14.66 -3.90 -1.87
CA LEU A 53 -13.35 -4.52 -1.65
C LEU A 53 -13.18 -5.79 -2.49
N ALA A 54 -14.20 -6.66 -2.53
CA ALA A 54 -14.16 -7.89 -3.32
C ALA A 54 -14.03 -7.58 -4.82
N ASP A 55 -14.82 -6.63 -5.33
CA ASP A 55 -14.78 -6.21 -6.73
C ASP A 55 -13.42 -5.62 -7.10
N ARG A 56 -12.85 -4.79 -6.22
CA ARG A 56 -11.54 -4.18 -6.45
C ARG A 56 -10.39 -5.16 -6.40
N LEU A 57 -10.39 -6.10 -5.44
CA LEU A 57 -9.39 -7.16 -5.39
C LEU A 57 -9.46 -8.05 -6.63
N LYS A 58 -10.66 -8.39 -7.10
CA LYS A 58 -10.85 -9.12 -8.35
C LYS A 58 -10.25 -8.35 -9.53
N MET A 59 -10.59 -7.07 -9.68
CA MET A 59 -10.09 -6.21 -10.75
C MET A 59 -8.56 -6.08 -10.70
N LEU A 60 -7.96 -5.83 -9.52
CA LEU A 60 -6.51 -5.72 -9.38
C LEU A 60 -5.78 -7.03 -9.73
N VAL A 61 -6.39 -8.19 -9.47
CA VAL A 61 -5.86 -9.49 -9.91
C VAL A 61 -5.99 -9.64 -11.42
N GLU A 62 -7.13 -9.29 -12.00
CA GLU A 62 -7.36 -9.36 -13.47
C GLU A 62 -6.41 -8.42 -14.25
N GLN A 63 -6.06 -7.27 -13.68
CA GLN A 63 -5.09 -6.32 -14.25
C GLN A 63 -3.63 -6.71 -13.99
N GLY A 64 -3.36 -7.84 -13.33
CA GLY A 64 -1.99 -8.30 -13.04
C GLY A 64 -1.25 -7.49 -11.98
N MET A 65 -1.96 -6.64 -11.21
CA MET A 65 -1.38 -5.89 -10.10
C MET A 65 -1.20 -6.76 -8.85
N LEU A 66 -2.10 -7.72 -8.64
CA LEU A 66 -2.05 -8.64 -7.51
C LEU A 66 -2.11 -10.09 -7.99
N THR A 67 -1.55 -11.00 -7.20
CA THR A 67 -1.86 -12.43 -7.29
C THR A 67 -2.78 -12.83 -6.14
N LYS A 68 -3.54 -13.91 -6.34
CA LYS A 68 -4.39 -14.54 -5.34
C LYS A 68 -4.05 -16.02 -5.26
N ALA A 69 -3.72 -16.50 -4.07
CA ALA A 69 -3.48 -17.92 -3.81
C ALA A 69 -4.29 -18.36 -2.58
N ASP A 70 -4.58 -19.66 -2.48
CA ASP A 70 -5.17 -20.22 -1.27
C ASP A 70 -4.15 -20.17 -0.13
N ASP A 71 -4.63 -19.94 1.09
CA ASP A 71 -3.82 -19.96 2.30
C ASP A 71 -3.57 -21.43 2.72
N PRO A 72 -2.30 -21.89 2.76
CA PRO A 72 -1.99 -23.26 3.16
C PRO A 72 -2.45 -23.61 4.58
N SER A 73 -2.57 -22.61 5.47
CA SER A 73 -3.00 -22.78 6.85
C SER A 73 -4.52 -22.86 7.00
N HIS A 74 -5.29 -22.37 6.02
CA HIS A 74 -6.74 -22.28 6.11
C HIS A 74 -7.42 -22.24 4.74
N LYS A 75 -7.99 -23.37 4.30
CA LYS A 75 -8.58 -23.56 2.95
C LYS A 75 -9.58 -22.50 2.46
N GLN A 76 -10.28 -21.81 3.37
CA GLN A 76 -11.24 -20.75 2.98
C GLN A 76 -10.62 -19.34 2.92
N LYS A 77 -9.35 -19.17 3.27
CA LYS A 77 -8.65 -17.89 3.19
C LYS A 77 -7.84 -17.84 1.91
N ALA A 78 -7.86 -16.67 1.29
CA ALA A 78 -6.93 -16.33 0.22
C ALA A 78 -5.85 -15.39 0.76
N ILE A 79 -4.67 -15.52 0.18
CA ILE A 79 -3.54 -14.60 0.32
C ILE A 79 -3.44 -13.80 -0.97
N TYR A 80 -3.52 -12.48 -0.83
CA TYR A 80 -3.19 -11.55 -1.90
C TYR A 80 -1.72 -11.14 -1.81
N SER A 81 -1.05 -11.08 -2.96
CA SER A 81 0.37 -10.68 -3.02
C SER A 81 0.57 -9.62 -4.09
N LEU A 82 1.47 -8.67 -3.83
CA LEU A 82 1.87 -7.67 -4.81
C LEU A 82 2.62 -8.36 -5.96
N THR A 83 2.37 -7.94 -7.19
CA THR A 83 3.25 -8.26 -8.33
C THR A 83 4.36 -7.22 -8.45
N GLU A 84 5.35 -7.48 -9.29
CA GLU A 84 6.40 -6.50 -9.62
C GLU A 84 5.81 -5.17 -10.13
N MET A 85 4.74 -5.24 -10.93
CA MET A 85 4.02 -4.06 -11.43
C MET A 85 3.53 -3.16 -10.30
N THR A 86 3.04 -3.74 -9.20
CA THR A 86 2.54 -2.97 -8.05
C THR A 86 3.67 -2.53 -7.13
N ILE A 87 4.72 -3.33 -6.96
CA ILE A 87 5.91 -2.95 -6.19
C ILE A 87 6.57 -1.71 -6.82
N ALA A 88 6.61 -1.63 -8.15
CA ALA A 88 7.12 -0.47 -8.88
C ALA A 88 6.32 0.84 -8.63
N LEU A 89 5.16 0.79 -7.96
CA LEU A 89 4.41 1.98 -7.55
C LEU A 89 4.95 2.63 -6.27
N VAL A 90 5.90 2.03 -5.55
CA VAL A 90 6.44 2.62 -4.30
C VAL A 90 6.89 4.08 -4.48
N PRO A 91 7.66 4.46 -5.52
CA PRO A 91 8.02 5.86 -5.75
C PRO A 91 6.81 6.76 -5.98
N ILE A 92 5.78 6.29 -6.70
CA ILE A 92 4.54 7.04 -6.93
C ILE A 92 3.79 7.27 -5.62
N MET A 93 3.72 6.25 -4.76
CA MET A 93 3.09 6.35 -3.44
C MET A 93 3.84 7.33 -2.53
N ALA A 94 5.17 7.34 -2.56
CA ALA A 94 6.00 8.29 -1.81
C ALA A 94 5.73 9.73 -2.28
N GLN A 95 5.74 9.97 -3.59
CA GLN A 95 5.49 11.29 -4.17
C GLN A 95 4.06 11.78 -3.94
N LEU A 96 3.07 10.89 -4.04
CA LEU A 96 1.68 11.19 -3.74
C LEU A 96 1.51 11.59 -2.26
N GLY A 97 2.19 10.89 -1.35
CA GLY A 97 2.23 11.22 0.08
C GLY A 97 2.86 12.58 0.35
N ALA A 98 4.01 12.87 -0.25
CA ALA A 98 4.69 14.17 -0.16
C ALA A 98 3.82 15.33 -0.65
N TRP A 99 3.16 15.16 -1.80
CA TRP A 99 2.19 16.13 -2.32
C TRP A 99 1.03 16.35 -1.33
N GLY A 100 0.46 15.25 -0.80
CA GLY A 100 -0.61 15.32 0.19
C GLY A 100 -0.20 16.10 1.45
N ARG A 101 1.01 15.85 1.97
CA ARG A 101 1.56 16.58 3.13
C ARG A 101 1.68 18.08 2.88
N ARG A 102 2.02 18.49 1.65
CA ARG A 102 2.24 19.90 1.30
C ARG A 102 0.95 20.69 1.09
N TYR A 103 -0.12 20.04 0.61
CA TYR A 103 -1.30 20.75 0.10
C TYR A 103 -2.63 20.39 0.80
N LEU A 104 -2.67 19.35 1.62
CA LEU A 104 -3.90 18.87 2.26
C LEU A 104 -3.81 18.93 3.80
N PRO A 105 -4.95 18.98 4.52
CA PRO A 105 -4.99 18.97 5.97
C PRO A 105 -4.72 17.56 6.53
N VAL A 106 -3.46 17.15 6.48
CA VAL A 106 -3.03 15.83 6.97
C VAL A 106 -2.89 15.82 8.49
N SER A 107 -3.16 14.66 9.11
CA SER A 107 -2.81 14.45 10.53
C SER A 107 -1.37 13.97 10.64
N GLU A 108 -0.69 14.37 11.71
CA GLU A 108 0.70 13.98 11.95
C GLU A 108 0.89 12.45 11.97
N GLU A 109 -0.02 11.72 12.64
CA GLU A 109 0.00 10.25 12.72
C GLU A 109 -0.01 9.63 11.32
N LEU A 110 -0.85 10.14 10.42
CA LEU A 110 -0.98 9.60 9.06
C LEU A 110 0.10 10.12 8.10
N SER A 111 0.86 11.14 8.50
CA SER A 111 1.87 11.79 7.65
C SER A 111 3.28 11.28 7.88
N ILE A 112 3.59 10.76 9.07
CA ILE A 112 4.97 10.40 9.45
C ILE A 112 5.62 9.39 8.50
N ARG A 113 4.85 8.42 7.97
CA ARG A 113 5.38 7.50 6.96
C ARG A 113 5.69 8.19 5.63
N ALA A 114 4.80 9.10 5.20
CA ALA A 114 5.01 9.85 3.97
C ALA A 114 6.21 10.79 4.09
N GLU A 115 6.45 11.37 5.27
CA GLU A 115 7.65 12.15 5.59
C GLU A 115 8.93 11.34 5.45
N LEU A 116 9.01 10.20 6.13
CA LEU A 116 10.18 9.34 6.06
C LEU A 116 10.44 8.81 4.64
N MET A 117 9.37 8.55 3.88
CA MET A 117 9.50 8.16 2.47
C MET A 117 9.98 9.32 1.60
N GLU A 118 9.52 10.55 1.82
CA GLU A 118 9.99 11.75 1.11
C GLU A 118 11.48 11.99 1.39
N ASP A 119 11.87 12.01 2.67
CA ASP A 119 13.24 12.31 3.11
C ASP A 119 14.23 11.20 2.72
N GLY A 120 13.79 9.94 2.78
CA GLY A 120 14.63 8.78 2.44
C GLY A 120 14.93 8.65 0.95
N GLY A 121 14.09 9.23 0.09
CA GLY A 121 14.28 9.29 -1.37
C GLY A 121 14.49 7.93 -2.05
N PRO A 122 15.03 7.93 -3.28
CA PRO A 122 15.24 6.71 -4.06
C PRO A 122 15.98 5.59 -3.32
N PRO A 123 17.06 5.84 -2.54
CA PRO A 123 17.75 4.77 -1.82
C PRO A 123 16.86 4.05 -0.79
N LEU A 124 15.95 4.76 -0.11
CA LEU A 124 14.99 4.12 0.80
C LEU A 124 13.93 3.34 0.03
N TRP A 125 13.45 3.89 -1.09
CA TRP A 125 12.43 3.24 -1.93
C TRP A 125 12.95 1.94 -2.52
N ASP A 126 14.20 1.92 -3.00
CA ASP A 126 14.84 0.72 -3.57
C ASP A 126 14.92 -0.42 -2.53
N ARG A 127 15.44 -0.11 -1.33
CA ARG A 127 15.45 -1.08 -0.22
C ARG A 127 14.06 -1.55 0.15
N PHE A 128 13.07 -0.66 0.13
CA PHE A 128 11.70 -1.05 0.46
C PHE A 128 11.11 -1.96 -0.63
N MET A 129 11.38 -1.67 -1.90
CA MET A 129 10.96 -2.53 -3.01
C MET A 129 11.63 -3.90 -2.92
N GLU A 130 12.90 -4.00 -2.54
CA GLU A 130 13.58 -5.28 -2.26
C GLU A 130 12.87 -6.07 -1.15
N GLU A 131 12.50 -5.43 -0.04
CA GLU A 131 11.74 -6.07 1.03
C GLU A 131 10.36 -6.55 0.58
N LEU A 132 9.68 -5.78 -0.28
CA LEU A 132 8.38 -6.18 -0.84
C LEU A 132 8.54 -7.35 -1.82
N ARG A 133 9.58 -7.36 -2.66
CA ARG A 133 9.87 -8.49 -3.56
C ARG A 133 10.18 -9.75 -2.76
N HIS A 134 10.93 -9.64 -1.67
CA HIS A 134 11.14 -10.76 -0.76
C HIS A 134 9.83 -11.29 -0.18
N ALA A 135 9.00 -10.40 0.38
CA ALA A 135 7.76 -10.78 1.06
C ALA A 135 6.65 -11.33 0.14
N HIS A 136 6.58 -10.83 -1.10
CA HIS A 136 5.48 -11.11 -2.02
C HIS A 136 5.87 -12.03 -3.18
N LEU A 137 7.13 -12.01 -3.61
CA LEU A 137 7.63 -12.76 -4.77
C LEU A 137 8.66 -13.84 -4.38
N GLY A 138 9.09 -13.91 -3.11
CA GLY A 138 10.10 -14.86 -2.66
C GLY A 138 11.51 -14.54 -3.14
N ALA A 139 11.77 -13.29 -3.53
CA ALA A 139 13.11 -12.86 -3.93
C ALA A 139 14.11 -12.95 -2.75
N PRO A 140 15.40 -13.20 -2.98
CA PRO A 140 16.42 -13.09 -1.94
C PRO A 140 16.45 -11.68 -1.33
N LEU A 141 16.81 -11.57 -0.04
CA LEU A 141 17.01 -10.30 0.66
C LEU A 141 18.30 -10.38 1.47
N ASP A 142 19.15 -9.38 1.34
CA ASP A 142 20.39 -9.28 2.10
C ASP A 142 20.13 -8.69 3.50
N GLY A 143 19.97 -9.59 4.47
CA GLY A 143 19.70 -9.26 5.86
C GLY A 143 18.21 -9.08 6.19
N PRO A 144 17.89 -8.70 7.43
CA PRO A 144 16.50 -8.60 7.86
C PRO A 144 15.79 -7.39 7.24
N PRO A 145 14.48 -7.50 6.91
CA PRO A 145 13.68 -6.36 6.46
C PRO A 145 13.57 -5.32 7.58
N ARG A 146 13.79 -4.07 7.24
CA ARG A 146 13.88 -2.95 8.17
C ARG A 146 12.98 -1.78 7.78
N VAL A 147 12.78 -1.49 6.50
CA VAL A 147 12.05 -0.30 6.06
C VAL A 147 10.62 -0.31 6.58
N ARG A 148 9.84 -1.37 6.33
CA ARG A 148 8.44 -1.42 6.82
C ARG A 148 8.37 -1.33 8.35
N ALA A 149 9.27 -2.03 9.05
CA ALA A 149 9.30 -2.03 10.51
C ALA A 149 9.64 -0.63 11.07
N THR A 150 10.59 0.08 10.47
CA THR A 150 10.92 1.47 10.83
C THR A 150 9.74 2.41 10.59
N LEU A 151 9.07 2.30 9.44
CA LEU A 151 7.87 3.10 9.14
C LEU A 151 6.72 2.80 10.11
N GLN A 152 6.58 1.55 10.54
CA GLN A 152 5.57 1.15 11.53
C GLN A 152 5.90 1.71 12.92
N ALA A 153 7.14 1.59 13.36
CA ALA A 153 7.58 2.11 14.66
C ALA A 153 7.39 3.63 14.77
N ALA A 154 7.73 4.38 13.72
CA ALA A 154 7.52 5.83 13.69
C ALA A 154 6.03 6.21 13.78
N TYR A 155 5.15 5.46 13.10
CA TYR A 155 3.70 5.64 13.23
C TYR A 155 3.23 5.39 14.68
N GLU A 156 3.65 4.28 15.28
CA GLU A 156 3.25 3.92 16.64
C GLU A 156 3.73 4.93 17.68
N GLU A 157 4.94 5.48 17.50
CA GLU A 157 5.49 6.52 18.38
C GLU A 157 4.63 7.79 18.36
N VAL A 158 4.27 8.29 17.17
CA VAL A 158 3.41 9.48 17.02
C VAL A 158 2.03 9.22 17.62
N VAL A 159 1.42 8.07 17.35
CA VAL A 159 0.13 7.68 17.94
C VAL A 159 0.20 7.64 19.47
N ALA A 160 1.24 7.02 20.03
CA ALA A 160 1.42 6.91 21.47
C ALA A 160 1.62 8.28 22.12
N ARG A 161 2.39 9.17 21.48
CA ARG A 161 2.59 10.55 21.95
C ARG A 161 1.28 11.33 21.97
N LYS A 162 0.52 11.30 20.88
CA LYS A 162 -0.80 11.95 20.77
C LYS A 162 -1.79 11.43 21.81
N ALA A 163 -1.78 10.12 22.07
CA ALA A 163 -2.63 9.52 23.11
C ALA A 163 -2.28 10.05 24.51
N ARG A 164 -0.98 10.20 24.82
CA ARG A 164 -0.53 10.80 26.09
C ARG A 164 -0.94 12.26 26.22
N GLU A 165 -0.77 13.06 25.16
CA GLU A 165 -1.17 14.48 25.14
C GLU A 165 -2.67 14.65 25.42
N ARG A 166 -3.52 13.80 24.83
CA ARG A 166 -4.97 13.81 25.06
C ARG A 166 -5.39 13.35 26.46
N ALA A 167 -4.58 12.54 27.13
CA ALA A 167 -4.90 12.08 28.48
C ALA A 167 -4.58 13.14 29.56
N ILE A 168 -3.79 14.15 29.22
CA ILE A 168 -3.36 15.23 30.11
C ILE A 168 -4.21 16.50 29.92
N ALA A 169 -4.84 16.64 28.74
CA ALA A 169 -5.75 17.75 28.40
C ALA A 169 -7.17 17.53 28.92
#